data_AF-A0A835YHV1-F1
#
_entry.id   AF-A0A835YHV1-F1
#
_cell.length_a   1.000
_cell.length_b   1.000
_cell.length_c   1.000
_cell.angle_alpha   90.00
_cell.angle_beta   90.00
_cell.angle_gamma   90.00
#
_symmetry.space_group_name_H-M   'P 1'
#
loop_
_entity.id
_entity.type
_entity.pdbx_description
1 polymer ?
#
loop_
_entity_poly.entity_id
_entity_poly.type
_entity_poly.pdbx_seq_one_letter_code
_entity_poly.pdbx_strand_id
1 'polypeptide(L)'
;MKLKGTLTEDGTRKLWKSFLPTVEKFGKTCQLLFGEDEIHIIQTSLDTDGVHVTARFATSTLFSPDTYRCQSKHCNLIAFQVQVELLLRVLKGAAATNSDVVEVKLTNRTVTNPAGESTARPFLCFTATGPSTTVTQDVPIGRPYSASDVQALVAAKDVGSYCPAYADLVPALAQAQAIVDRLKAVDDTAMLAIGRGGDAHLLVQTTSLALGAQLRDLPVYPQSAYDPTLIDRSKPVGEQLQSALETGAAASVYVQLKQLSRVLHSTLLVEPAQVLVGIAEGGNYVHVLHVFRNPLNEDGYDDTVTLSFKLPVRDS
;
A
#
# COMPACT_ATOMS: atom_id res chain seq x y z
N MET A 1 20.62 11.31 15.10
CA MET A 1 20.20 10.37 14.06
C MET A 1 21.03 10.63 12.81
N LYS A 2 21.43 9.60 12.08
CA LYS A 2 22.12 9.70 10.80
C LYS A 2 21.40 8.79 9.81
N LEU A 3 20.98 9.36 8.69
CA LEU A 3 20.43 8.63 7.56
C LEU A 3 21.19 9.10 6.32
N LYS A 4 21.79 8.16 5.60
CA LYS A 4 22.43 8.38 4.30
C LYS A 4 22.23 7.13 3.45
N GLY A 5 22.06 7.28 2.15
CA GLY A 5 22.07 6.18 1.19
C GLY A 5 22.11 6.72 -0.24
N THR A 6 22.57 5.90 -1.18
CA THR A 6 22.47 6.21 -2.61
C THR A 6 21.36 5.36 -3.20
N LEU A 7 20.33 5.98 -3.75
CA LEU A 7 19.27 5.23 -4.42
C LEU A 7 19.80 4.59 -5.70
N THR A 8 19.35 3.37 -5.97
CA THR A 8 19.55 2.75 -7.28
C THR A 8 18.63 3.43 -8.30
N GLU A 9 18.93 3.29 -9.60
CA GLU A 9 18.04 3.76 -10.67
C GLU A 9 16.64 3.12 -10.54
N ASP A 10 16.64 1.82 -10.26
CA ASP A 10 15.41 1.05 -10.11
C ASP A 10 14.61 1.43 -8.86
N GLY A 11 15.28 1.59 -7.72
CA GLY A 11 14.68 2.09 -6.48
C GLY A 11 14.06 3.48 -6.67
N THR A 12 14.79 4.38 -7.34
CA THR A 12 14.28 5.72 -7.69
C THR A 12 13.02 5.60 -8.55
N ARG A 13 13.07 4.83 -9.64
CA ARG A 13 11.95 4.60 -10.56
C ARG A 13 10.73 4.00 -9.87
N LYS A 14 10.90 2.96 -9.04
CA LYS A 14 9.82 2.35 -8.25
C LYS A 14 9.13 3.40 -7.38
N LEU A 15 9.90 4.22 -6.65
CA LEU A 15 9.34 5.25 -5.79
C LEU A 15 8.53 6.28 -6.57
N TRP A 16 9.10 6.91 -7.62
CA TRP A 16 8.42 8.04 -8.28
C TRP A 16 7.38 7.63 -9.33
N LYS A 17 7.55 6.52 -10.07
CA LYS A 17 6.58 6.10 -11.09
C LYS A 17 5.39 5.35 -10.53
N SER A 18 5.60 4.58 -9.46
CA SER A 18 4.63 3.58 -9.03
C SER A 18 4.11 3.82 -7.62
N PHE A 19 4.99 3.82 -6.62
CA PHE A 19 4.56 3.80 -5.22
C PHE A 19 4.10 5.16 -4.70
N LEU A 20 4.84 6.24 -4.93
CA LEU A 20 4.44 7.57 -4.46
C LEU A 20 3.18 8.08 -5.16
N PRO A 21 2.99 7.91 -6.49
CA PRO A 21 1.70 8.24 -7.13
C PRO A 21 0.53 7.42 -6.57
N THR A 22 0.78 6.17 -6.17
CA THR A 22 -0.23 5.33 -5.51
C THR A 22 -0.58 5.88 -4.12
N VAL A 23 0.41 6.20 -3.30
CA VAL A 23 0.25 6.79 -1.95
C VAL A 23 -0.45 8.16 -2.02
N GLU A 24 -0.13 8.97 -3.03
CA GLU A 24 -0.74 10.29 -3.25
C GLU A 24 -2.26 10.23 -3.48
N LYS A 25 -2.78 9.13 -4.05
CA LYS A 25 -4.22 8.92 -4.22
C LYS A 25 -4.98 8.86 -2.90
N PHE A 26 -4.32 8.50 -1.79
CA PHE A 26 -4.98 8.29 -0.50
C PHE A 26 -4.83 9.47 0.45
N GLY A 27 -3.63 10.04 0.55
CA GLY A 27 -3.35 11.11 1.48
C GLY A 27 -2.21 12.02 1.01
N LYS A 28 -2.26 13.29 1.44
CA LYS A 28 -1.25 14.30 1.08
C LYS A 28 0.07 14.14 1.83
N THR A 29 0.04 13.40 2.93
CA THR A 29 1.22 13.14 3.77
C THR A 29 1.37 11.65 4.02
N CYS A 30 2.59 11.22 4.28
CA CYS A 30 2.88 9.86 4.70
C CYS A 30 3.98 9.86 5.77
N GLN A 31 4.00 8.79 6.56
CA GLN A 31 5.08 8.49 7.48
C GLN A 31 6.13 7.65 6.76
N LEU A 32 7.38 8.07 6.83
CA LEU A 32 8.52 7.26 6.42
C LEU A 32 9.15 6.64 7.67
N LEU A 33 9.36 5.34 7.65
CA LEU A 33 10.05 4.59 8.70
C LEU A 33 11.26 3.88 8.08
N PHE A 34 12.44 4.35 8.44
CA PHE A 34 13.72 3.80 8.01
C PHE A 34 14.28 2.89 9.10
N GLY A 35 14.54 1.62 8.75
CA GLY A 35 15.32 0.67 9.55
C GLY A 35 16.63 0.30 8.87
N GLU A 36 17.33 -0.71 9.39
CA GLU A 36 18.56 -1.22 8.78
C GLU A 36 18.25 -2.06 7.53
N ASP A 37 17.31 -2.99 7.65
CA ASP A 37 16.98 -3.94 6.58
C ASP A 37 15.81 -3.49 5.71
N GLU A 38 14.92 -2.63 6.24
CA GLU A 38 13.67 -2.29 5.58
C GLU A 38 13.30 -0.80 5.72
N ILE A 39 12.64 -0.29 4.69
CA ILE A 39 12.03 1.04 4.65
C ILE A 39 10.53 0.87 4.43
N HIS A 40 9.74 1.63 5.18
CA HIS A 40 8.28 1.64 5.06
C HIS A 40 7.75 3.03 4.72
N ILE A 41 6.76 3.08 3.83
CA ILE A 41 5.88 4.23 3.61
C ILE A 41 4.53 3.86 4.17
N ILE A 42 4.05 4.63 5.13
CA ILE A 42 2.82 4.35 5.87
C ILE A 42 1.88 5.55 5.73
N GLN A 43 0.60 5.27 5.53
CA GLN A 43 -0.46 6.25 5.76
C GLN A 43 -1.52 5.61 6.65
N THR A 44 -1.75 6.23 7.80
CA THR A 44 -2.74 5.75 8.75
C THR A 44 -4.16 6.16 8.34
N SER A 45 -5.16 5.46 8.86
CA SER A 45 -6.58 5.66 8.58
C SER A 45 -7.08 7.09 8.84
N LEU A 46 -6.37 7.88 9.66
CA LEU A 46 -6.70 9.26 9.98
C LEU A 46 -6.62 10.18 8.75
N ASP A 47 -5.66 9.95 7.85
CA ASP A 47 -5.35 10.86 6.75
C ASP A 47 -5.87 10.39 5.38
N THR A 48 -6.51 9.22 5.34
CA THR A 48 -6.76 8.44 4.11
C THR A 48 -8.20 8.01 3.95
N ASP A 49 -9.13 8.73 4.57
CA ASP A 49 -10.57 8.38 4.54
C ASP A 49 -10.79 6.95 5.07
N GLY A 50 -10.03 6.54 6.10
CA GLY A 50 -10.11 5.23 6.74
C GLY A 50 -9.14 4.16 6.24
N VAL A 51 -8.56 4.28 5.04
CA VAL A 51 -7.73 3.22 4.44
C VAL A 51 -6.30 3.22 4.98
N HIS A 52 -5.86 2.17 5.66
CA HIS A 52 -4.44 2.07 6.03
C HIS A 52 -3.61 1.63 4.82
N VAL A 53 -2.57 2.39 4.46
CA VAL A 53 -1.66 2.07 3.35
C VAL A 53 -0.27 1.77 3.91
N THR A 54 0.34 0.66 3.48
CA THR A 54 1.72 0.33 3.85
C THR A 54 2.46 -0.20 2.63
N ALA A 55 3.51 0.49 2.23
CA ALA A 55 4.51 -0.04 1.31
C ALA A 55 5.77 -0.39 2.12
N ARG A 56 6.35 -1.56 1.87
CA ARG A 56 7.60 -2.02 2.46
C ARG A 56 8.59 -2.32 1.35
N PHE A 57 9.83 -1.94 1.57
CA PHE A 57 10.95 -2.23 0.69
C PHE A 57 12.11 -2.74 1.54
N ALA A 58 12.81 -3.78 1.09
CA ALA A 58 14.12 -4.06 1.60
C ALA A 58 15.05 -2.90 1.23
N THR A 59 16.00 -2.61 2.11
CA THR A 59 17.03 -1.58 1.88
C THR A 59 17.76 -1.83 0.56
N SER A 60 18.09 -3.09 0.26
CA SER A 60 18.75 -3.50 -0.98
C SER A 60 17.93 -3.24 -2.25
N THR A 61 16.61 -3.13 -2.15
CA THR A 61 15.74 -2.82 -3.29
C THR A 61 15.84 -1.33 -3.65
N LEU A 62 15.95 -0.46 -2.65
CA LEU A 62 15.95 0.99 -2.88
C LEU A 62 17.36 1.57 -3.03
N PHE A 63 18.33 1.05 -2.27
CA PHE A 63 19.65 1.65 -2.13
C PHE A 63 20.76 0.75 -2.64
N SER A 64 21.80 1.36 -3.21
CA SER A 64 23.02 0.67 -3.60
C SER A 64 23.68 0.03 -2.39
N PRO A 65 24.25 -1.19 -2.53
CA PRO A 65 24.97 -1.88 -1.47
C PRO A 65 26.04 -0.98 -0.81
N ASP A 66 26.25 -1.14 0.49
CA ASP A 66 27.24 -0.41 1.30
C ASP A 66 27.09 1.12 1.39
N THR A 67 26.12 1.71 0.69
CA THR A 67 25.87 3.16 0.75
C THR A 67 24.89 3.55 1.84
N TYR A 68 23.97 2.64 2.18
CA TYR A 68 22.90 2.90 3.13
C TYR A 68 23.38 2.77 4.58
N ARG A 69 23.01 3.77 5.38
CA ARG A 69 23.31 3.82 6.81
C ARG A 69 22.15 4.49 7.53
N CYS A 70 21.47 3.74 8.38
CA CYS A 70 20.49 4.25 9.33
C CYS A 70 21.03 4.08 10.76
N GLN A 71 21.15 5.17 11.51
CA GLN A 71 21.59 5.14 12.91
C GLN A 71 20.74 6.07 13.77
N SER A 72 20.12 5.49 14.80
CA SER A 72 19.22 6.16 15.71
C SER A 72 19.38 5.63 17.12
N LYS A 73 18.99 6.41 18.13
CA LYS A 73 19.06 5.98 19.54
C LYS A 73 18.04 4.90 19.88
N HIS A 74 16.95 4.80 19.10
CA HIS A 74 15.86 3.88 19.34
C HIS A 74 15.85 2.79 18.27
N CYS A 75 16.50 1.66 18.56
CA CYS A 75 16.52 0.46 17.69
C CYS A 75 16.99 0.72 16.24
N ASN A 76 17.85 1.72 16.01
CA ASN A 76 18.21 2.19 14.67
C ASN A 76 17.03 2.49 13.73
N LEU A 77 15.88 2.86 14.30
CA LEU A 77 14.71 3.32 13.58
C LEU A 77 14.68 4.85 13.53
N ILE A 78 14.45 5.39 12.34
CA ILE A 78 14.21 6.81 12.11
C ILE A 78 12.84 6.94 11.45
N ALA A 79 11.94 7.68 12.08
CA ALA A 79 10.64 7.98 11.48
C ALA A 79 10.30 9.47 11.51
N PHE A 80 9.60 9.90 10.47
CA PHE A 80 9.07 11.26 10.34
C PHE A 80 8.00 11.31 9.25
N GLN A 81 7.20 12.37 9.29
CA GLN A 81 6.19 12.64 8.27
C GLN A 81 6.76 13.49 7.14
N VAL A 82 6.29 13.27 5.91
CA VAL A 82 6.61 14.12 4.74
C VAL A 82 5.36 14.39 3.92
N GLN A 83 5.38 15.46 3.13
CA GLN A 83 4.37 15.68 2.09
C GLN A 83 4.71 14.83 0.86
N VAL A 84 3.74 14.04 0.41
CA VAL A 84 3.93 13.08 -0.70
C VAL A 84 4.27 13.82 -1.99
N GLU A 85 3.58 14.91 -2.28
CA GLU A 85 3.80 15.72 -3.49
C GLU A 85 5.23 16.28 -3.56
N LEU A 86 5.79 16.75 -2.43
CA LEU A 86 7.16 17.27 -2.39
C LEU A 86 8.18 16.17 -2.64
N LEU A 87 8.00 15.00 -2.01
CA LEU A 87 8.88 13.85 -2.22
C LEU A 87 8.82 13.36 -3.68
N LEU A 88 7.62 13.27 -4.25
CA LEU A 88 7.40 12.89 -5.64
C LEU A 88 8.06 13.88 -6.61
N ARG A 89 7.88 15.18 -6.38
CA ARG A 89 8.49 16.25 -7.19
C ARG A 89 10.02 16.15 -7.19
N VAL A 90 10.62 15.92 -6.03
CA VAL A 90 12.08 15.84 -5.90
C VAL A 90 12.64 14.61 -6.62
N LEU A 91 12.02 13.44 -6.45
CA LEU A 91 12.46 12.22 -7.13
C LEU A 91 12.23 12.27 -8.65
N LYS A 92 11.13 12.88 -9.10
CA LYS A 92 10.89 13.14 -10.52
C LYS A 92 11.92 14.13 -11.09
N GLY A 93 12.30 15.15 -10.33
CA GLY A 93 13.37 16.09 -10.68
C GLY A 93 14.72 15.40 -10.81
N ALA A 94 15.08 14.54 -9.86
CA ALA A 94 16.28 13.73 -9.91
C ALA A 94 16.29 12.83 -11.17
N ALA A 95 15.19 12.12 -11.44
CA ALA A 95 15.06 11.27 -12.62
C ALA A 95 15.21 12.04 -13.95
N ALA A 96 14.78 13.31 -14.01
CA ALA A 96 14.91 14.15 -15.20
C ALA A 96 16.36 14.60 -15.51
N THR A 97 17.27 14.50 -14.54
CA THR A 97 18.68 14.88 -14.74
C THR A 97 19.52 13.81 -15.42
N ASN A 98 18.94 12.64 -15.76
CA ASN A 98 19.67 11.44 -16.18
C ASN A 98 20.84 11.15 -15.23
N SER A 99 20.64 11.38 -13.92
CA SER A 99 21.65 11.13 -12.91
C SER A 99 21.81 9.65 -12.68
N ASP A 100 23.04 9.15 -12.76
CA ASP A 100 23.37 7.77 -12.38
C ASP A 100 23.33 7.57 -10.86
N VAL A 101 23.40 8.67 -10.09
CA VAL A 101 23.53 8.66 -8.63
C VAL A 101 22.58 9.67 -8.01
N VAL A 102 21.69 9.19 -7.13
CA VAL A 102 20.84 10.03 -6.27
C VAL A 102 21.18 9.75 -4.80
N GLU A 103 21.97 10.62 -4.19
CA GLU A 103 22.25 10.55 -2.75
C GLU A 103 21.08 11.11 -1.94
N VAL A 104 20.65 10.36 -0.94
CA VAL A 104 19.63 10.76 0.03
C VAL A 104 20.29 10.91 1.40
N LYS A 105 20.10 12.04 2.06
CA LYS A 105 20.69 12.31 3.37
C LYS A 105 19.76 13.13 4.26
N LEU A 106 19.64 12.72 5.51
CA LEU A 106 18.98 13.52 6.54
C LEU A 106 19.96 14.60 7.06
N THR A 107 19.56 15.87 6.91
CA THR A 107 20.39 17.03 7.27
C THR A 107 19.60 18.02 8.13
N ASN A 108 20.29 18.79 8.96
CA ASN A 108 19.71 19.95 9.63
C ASN A 108 20.19 21.21 8.93
N ARG A 109 19.27 22.08 8.52
CA ARG A 109 19.58 23.36 7.91
C ARG A 109 19.00 24.49 8.74
N THR A 110 19.73 25.59 8.84
CA THR A 110 19.24 26.81 9.51
C THR A 110 18.34 27.56 8.54
N VAL A 111 17.10 27.81 8.96
CA VAL A 111 16.10 28.56 8.19
C VAL A 111 15.78 29.83 8.94
N THR A 112 16.01 30.97 8.29
CA THR A 112 15.67 32.30 8.81
C THR A 112 14.23 32.63 8.41
N ASN A 113 13.38 32.92 9.40
CA ASN A 113 12.02 33.35 9.14
C ASN A 113 11.99 34.83 8.67
N PRO A 114 10.87 35.32 8.11
CA PRO A 114 10.75 36.73 7.71
C PRO A 114 10.94 37.74 8.85
N ALA A 115 10.82 37.30 10.10
CA ALA A 115 11.07 38.10 11.30
C ALA A 115 12.56 38.13 11.73
N GLY A 116 13.46 37.47 10.97
CA GLY A 116 14.91 37.46 11.23
C GLY A 116 15.39 36.37 12.21
N GLU A 117 14.50 35.57 12.78
CA GLU A 117 14.88 34.49 13.69
C GLU A 117 15.34 33.25 12.91
N SER A 118 16.49 32.73 13.29
CA SER A 118 17.10 31.53 12.68
C SER A 118 16.74 30.28 13.48
N THR A 119 16.05 29.33 12.84
CA THR A 119 15.68 28.05 13.45
C THR A 119 16.31 26.89 12.69
N ALA A 120 16.94 25.94 13.39
CA ALA A 120 17.42 24.71 12.77
C ALA A 120 16.23 23.79 12.47
N ARG A 121 16.07 23.39 11.22
CA ARG A 121 15.01 22.48 10.76
C ARG A 121 15.61 21.27 10.03
N PRO A 122 15.06 20.07 10.26
CA PRO A 122 15.51 18.89 9.55
C PRO A 122 14.92 18.82 8.14
N PHE A 123 15.72 18.32 7.20
CA PHE A 123 15.37 18.10 5.80
C PHE A 123 15.90 16.75 5.32
N LEU A 124 15.10 16.08 4.48
CA LEU A 124 15.56 14.97 3.66
C LEU A 124 16.10 15.55 2.36
N CYS A 125 17.42 15.57 2.23
CA CYS A 125 18.14 16.15 1.11
C CYS A 125 18.38 15.09 0.04
N PHE A 126 18.10 15.43 -1.21
CA PHE A 126 18.36 14.62 -2.39
C PHE A 126 19.39 15.34 -3.25
N THR A 127 20.51 14.68 -3.55
CA THR A 127 21.56 15.20 -4.43
C THR A 127 21.68 14.26 -5.62
N ALA A 128 21.18 14.72 -6.77
CA ALA A 128 21.29 14.03 -8.04
C ALA A 128 22.51 14.57 -8.80
N THR A 129 23.43 13.67 -9.16
CA THR A 129 24.66 14.03 -9.89
C THR A 129 24.63 13.38 -11.26
N GLY A 130 24.56 14.21 -12.31
CA GLY A 130 24.68 13.79 -13.70
C GLY A 130 26.01 14.24 -14.33
N PRO A 131 26.23 13.96 -15.63
CA PRO A 131 27.51 14.21 -16.31
C PRO A 131 27.96 15.69 -16.33
N SER A 132 27.01 16.62 -16.33
CA SER A 132 27.29 18.07 -16.45
C SER A 132 26.62 18.92 -15.37
N THR A 133 25.74 18.35 -14.54
CA THR A 133 24.97 19.09 -13.54
C THR A 133 24.80 18.30 -12.25
N THR A 134 24.81 19.00 -11.12
CA THR A 134 24.45 18.47 -9.81
C THR A 134 23.27 19.26 -9.28
N VAL A 135 22.17 18.58 -8.98
CA VAL A 135 20.95 19.18 -8.45
C VAL A 135 20.77 18.73 -7.01
N THR A 136 20.69 19.68 -6.09
CA THR A 136 20.35 19.40 -4.69
C THR A 136 18.99 19.98 -4.37
N GLN A 137 18.10 19.12 -3.87
CA GLN A 137 16.73 19.48 -3.50
C GLN A 137 16.42 18.96 -2.10
N ASP A 138 15.76 19.79 -1.30
CA ASP A 138 15.41 19.46 0.06
C ASP A 138 13.91 19.23 0.20
N VAL A 139 13.54 18.14 0.87
CA VAL A 139 12.18 17.89 1.33
C VAL A 139 12.12 18.23 2.82
N PRO A 140 11.37 19.26 3.23
CA PRO A 140 11.16 19.54 4.65
C PRO A 140 10.45 18.34 5.28
N ILE A 141 11.00 17.84 6.38
CA ILE A 141 10.35 16.78 7.13
C ILE A 141 9.54 17.38 8.28
N GLY A 142 8.46 16.71 8.64
CA GLY A 142 7.74 16.98 9.88
C GLY A 142 8.63 16.75 11.11
N ARG A 143 8.05 16.92 12.29
CA ARG A 143 8.78 16.64 13.54
C ARG A 143 9.29 15.19 13.51
N PRO A 144 10.59 14.93 13.77
CA PRO A 144 11.10 13.58 13.97
C PRO A 144 10.33 12.88 15.10
N TYR A 145 9.93 11.64 14.87
CA TYR A 145 9.06 10.91 15.78
C TYR A 145 9.79 10.57 17.07
N SER A 146 9.06 10.62 18.19
CA SER A 146 9.57 10.15 19.48
C SER A 146 9.64 8.62 19.51
N ALA A 147 10.27 8.04 20.55
CA ALA A 147 10.34 6.59 20.68
C ALA A 147 8.94 5.93 20.75
N SER A 148 7.99 6.55 21.46
CA SER A 148 6.61 6.06 21.53
C SER A 148 5.89 6.17 20.18
N ASP A 149 6.12 7.24 19.42
CA ASP A 149 5.53 7.41 18.08
C ASP A 149 6.09 6.35 17.11
N VAL A 150 7.39 6.04 17.20
CA VAL A 150 8.02 4.97 16.41
C VAL A 150 7.41 3.61 16.76
N GLN A 151 7.24 3.31 18.05
CA GLN A 151 6.60 2.05 18.48
C GLN A 151 5.16 1.94 17.98
N ALA A 152 4.38 3.03 18.07
CA ALA A 152 3.02 3.07 17.54
C ALA A 152 2.99 2.84 16.01
N LEU A 153 3.95 3.42 15.29
CA LEU A 153 4.07 3.24 13.84
C LEU A 153 4.48 1.81 13.46
N VAL A 154 5.38 1.19 14.22
CA VAL A 154 5.77 -0.22 14.07
C VAL A 154 4.57 -1.14 14.30
N ALA A 155 3.79 -0.91 15.36
CA ALA A 155 2.57 -1.66 15.62
C ALA A 155 1.51 -1.47 14.52
N ALA A 156 1.42 -0.26 13.95
CA ALA A 156 0.44 0.06 12.92
C ALA A 156 0.73 -0.63 11.57
N LYS A 157 2.01 -0.76 11.18
CA LYS A 157 2.40 -1.45 9.94
C LYS A 157 2.17 -2.95 10.00
N ASP A 158 2.20 -3.57 11.18
CA ASP A 158 2.06 -5.02 11.31
C ASP A 158 0.61 -5.45 11.00
N VAL A 159 0.45 -6.56 10.30
CA VAL A 159 -0.86 -7.15 10.01
C VAL A 159 -1.34 -7.83 11.29
N GLY A 160 -2.19 -7.15 12.06
CA GLY A 160 -2.64 -7.61 13.39
C GLY A 160 -3.44 -8.91 13.36
N SER A 161 -4.01 -9.30 12.22
CA SER A 161 -4.70 -10.59 12.04
C SER A 161 -4.55 -11.09 10.59
N TYR A 162 -4.10 -12.31 10.42
CA TYR A 162 -3.98 -12.91 9.08
C TYR A 162 -5.38 -13.15 8.48
N CYS A 163 -5.47 -13.14 7.15
CA CYS A 163 -6.71 -13.59 6.49
C CYS A 163 -6.64 -15.12 6.32
N PRO A 164 -7.71 -15.87 6.67
CA PRO A 164 -7.74 -17.32 6.47
C PRO A 164 -7.62 -17.74 5.01
N ALA A 165 -8.09 -16.89 4.10
CA ALA A 165 -7.98 -17.07 2.66
C ALA A 165 -7.90 -15.71 1.94
N TYR A 166 -7.21 -15.70 0.82
CA TYR A 166 -7.10 -14.58 -0.13
C TYR A 166 -7.56 -15.05 -1.51
N ALA A 167 -8.39 -14.27 -2.19
CA ALA A 167 -8.65 -14.44 -3.61
C ALA A 167 -7.73 -13.53 -4.42
N ASP A 168 -7.08 -14.05 -5.46
CA ASP A 168 -6.27 -13.25 -6.38
C ASP A 168 -7.15 -12.59 -7.43
N LEU A 169 -7.23 -11.26 -7.39
CA LEU A 169 -8.06 -10.47 -8.30
C LEU A 169 -7.41 -10.21 -9.65
N VAL A 170 -6.11 -10.49 -9.86
CA VAL A 170 -5.44 -10.16 -11.14
C VAL A 170 -6.19 -10.68 -12.38
N PRO A 171 -6.68 -11.94 -12.43
CA PRO A 171 -7.42 -12.44 -13.59
C PRO A 171 -8.71 -11.68 -13.91
N ALA A 172 -9.31 -11.03 -12.90
CA ALA A 172 -10.59 -10.35 -13.01
C ALA A 172 -10.52 -8.86 -12.61
N LEU A 173 -9.33 -8.25 -12.58
CA LEU A 173 -9.12 -6.93 -11.97
C LEU A 173 -9.93 -5.84 -12.68
N ALA A 174 -9.92 -5.83 -14.02
CA ALA A 174 -10.69 -4.89 -14.82
C ALA A 174 -12.21 -5.07 -14.61
N GLN A 175 -12.67 -6.32 -14.48
CA GLN A 175 -14.07 -6.62 -14.19
C GLN A 175 -14.45 -6.15 -12.78
N ALA A 176 -13.59 -6.37 -11.79
CA ALA A 176 -13.78 -5.93 -10.42
C ALA A 176 -13.90 -4.40 -10.33
N GLN A 177 -13.01 -3.66 -11.02
CA GLN A 177 -13.08 -2.19 -11.12
C GLN A 177 -14.42 -1.73 -11.71
N ALA A 178 -14.82 -2.30 -12.85
CA ALA A 178 -16.06 -1.94 -13.53
C ALA A 178 -17.32 -2.30 -12.70
N ILE A 179 -17.29 -3.38 -11.92
CA ILE A 179 -18.37 -3.73 -10.99
C ILE A 179 -18.44 -2.71 -9.87
N VAL A 180 -17.33 -2.44 -9.19
CA VAL A 180 -17.29 -1.52 -8.05
C VAL A 180 -17.75 -0.12 -8.45
N ASP A 181 -17.35 0.38 -9.62
CA ASP A 181 -17.80 1.70 -10.08
C ASP A 181 -19.28 1.77 -10.41
N ARG A 182 -19.86 0.69 -10.96
CA ARG A 182 -21.31 0.62 -11.21
C ARG A 182 -22.09 0.55 -9.89
N LEU A 183 -21.63 -0.27 -8.95
CA LEU A 183 -22.28 -0.42 -7.64
C LEU A 183 -22.19 0.87 -6.82
N LYS A 184 -21.07 1.61 -6.91
CA LYS A 184 -20.87 2.90 -6.23
C LYS A 184 -21.86 3.98 -6.67
N ALA A 185 -22.48 3.83 -7.84
CA ALA A 185 -23.53 4.73 -8.30
C ALA A 185 -24.91 4.43 -7.67
N VAL A 186 -25.05 3.26 -7.03
CA VAL A 186 -26.30 2.81 -6.39
C VAL A 186 -26.27 3.06 -4.87
N ASP A 187 -25.16 2.73 -4.21
CA ASP A 187 -24.94 2.98 -2.77
C ASP A 187 -23.44 3.22 -2.50
N ASP A 188 -23.12 3.81 -1.35
CA ASP A 188 -21.73 4.00 -0.92
C ASP A 188 -21.12 2.75 -0.27
N THR A 189 -21.97 1.81 0.16
CA THR A 189 -21.61 0.60 0.89
C THR A 189 -22.04 -0.66 0.15
N ALA A 190 -21.23 -1.71 0.27
CA ALA A 190 -21.57 -3.03 -0.24
C ALA A 190 -21.10 -4.11 0.71
N MET A 191 -21.83 -5.22 0.77
CA MET A 191 -21.33 -6.46 1.30
C MET A 191 -20.31 -7.03 0.31
N LEU A 192 -19.07 -7.19 0.76
CA LEU A 192 -18.03 -7.96 0.10
C LEU A 192 -17.98 -9.34 0.73
N ALA A 193 -18.11 -10.39 -0.08
CA ALA A 193 -17.91 -11.76 0.37
C ALA A 193 -16.81 -12.45 -0.46
N ILE A 194 -15.95 -13.22 0.23
CA ILE A 194 -14.83 -13.94 -0.39
C ILE A 194 -14.95 -15.41 0.02
N GLY A 195 -15.08 -16.27 -0.99
CA GLY A 195 -15.27 -17.71 -0.84
C GLY A 195 -13.99 -18.50 -1.13
N ARG A 196 -13.78 -19.56 -0.36
CA ARG A 196 -12.70 -20.54 -0.54
C ARG A 196 -12.79 -21.35 -1.83
N GLY A 197 -13.96 -21.34 -2.49
CA GLY A 197 -14.13 -21.95 -3.81
C GLY A 197 -13.67 -21.09 -4.99
N GLY A 198 -13.15 -19.88 -4.75
CA GLY A 198 -12.66 -18.99 -5.81
C GLY A 198 -13.70 -18.02 -6.33
N ASP A 199 -14.72 -17.70 -5.53
CA ASP A 199 -15.70 -16.67 -5.86
C ASP A 199 -15.53 -15.45 -4.95
N ALA A 200 -15.69 -14.27 -5.54
CA ALA A 200 -15.86 -13.02 -4.80
C ALA A 200 -17.19 -12.37 -5.19
N HIS A 201 -17.96 -11.95 -4.21
CA HIS A 201 -19.27 -11.33 -4.41
C HIS A 201 -19.27 -9.91 -3.87
N LEU A 202 -19.93 -9.02 -4.61
CA LEU A 202 -20.28 -7.68 -4.15
C LEU A 202 -21.79 -7.52 -4.24
N LEU A 203 -22.42 -7.13 -3.14
CA LEU A 203 -23.85 -6.92 -3.05
C LEU A 203 -24.15 -5.55 -2.44
N VAL A 204 -24.93 -4.76 -3.17
CA VAL A 204 -25.54 -3.52 -2.68
C VAL A 204 -27.02 -3.81 -2.44
N GLN A 205 -27.52 -3.44 -1.27
CA GLN A 205 -28.92 -3.59 -0.91
C GLN A 205 -29.44 -2.26 -0.36
N THR A 206 -30.46 -1.71 -1.01
CA THR A 206 -31.19 -0.53 -0.58
C THR A 206 -32.62 -0.91 -0.19
N THR A 207 -33.44 0.06 0.20
CA THR A 207 -34.86 -0.17 0.51
C THR A 207 -35.69 -0.62 -0.70
N SER A 208 -35.24 -0.34 -1.91
CA SER A 208 -36.01 -0.55 -3.15
C SER A 208 -35.37 -1.51 -4.15
N LEU A 209 -34.09 -1.85 -3.98
CA LEU A 209 -33.33 -2.69 -4.92
C LEU A 209 -32.24 -3.49 -4.20
N ALA A 210 -32.02 -4.72 -4.66
CA ALA A 210 -30.80 -5.47 -4.38
C ALA A 210 -30.06 -5.71 -5.71
N LEU A 211 -28.80 -5.28 -5.79
CA LEU A 211 -27.95 -5.46 -6.96
C LEU A 211 -26.64 -6.11 -6.54
N GLY A 212 -26.32 -7.25 -7.14
CA GLY A 212 -25.11 -8.00 -6.84
C GLY A 212 -24.33 -8.40 -8.09
N ALA A 213 -23.05 -8.66 -7.90
CA ALA A 213 -22.18 -9.21 -8.93
C ALA A 213 -21.28 -10.29 -8.32
N GLN A 214 -20.88 -11.25 -9.16
CA GLN A 214 -19.99 -12.36 -8.82
C GLN A 214 -18.80 -12.36 -9.77
N LEU A 215 -17.61 -12.42 -9.19
CA LEU A 215 -16.37 -12.80 -9.85
C LEU A 215 -16.14 -14.28 -9.57
N ARG A 216 -15.78 -15.04 -10.60
CA ARG A 216 -15.65 -16.50 -10.52
C ARG A 216 -14.24 -16.95 -10.87
N ASP A 217 -13.94 -18.16 -10.42
CA ASP A 217 -12.75 -18.92 -10.78
C ASP A 217 -11.45 -18.16 -10.47
N LEU A 218 -11.50 -17.39 -9.38
CA LEU A 218 -10.36 -16.69 -8.82
C LEU A 218 -9.44 -17.69 -8.11
N PRO A 219 -8.11 -17.64 -8.34
CA PRO A 219 -7.16 -18.39 -7.53
C PRO A 219 -7.27 -18.02 -6.06
N VAL A 220 -7.16 -19.01 -5.15
CA VAL A 220 -7.26 -18.80 -3.70
C VAL A 220 -5.98 -19.23 -3.00
N TYR A 221 -5.52 -18.39 -2.06
CA TYR A 221 -4.32 -18.58 -1.26
C TYR A 221 -4.61 -18.57 0.24
N PRO A 222 -3.89 -19.36 1.07
CA PRO A 222 -2.96 -20.39 0.64
C PRO A 222 -3.68 -21.50 -0.12
N GLN A 223 -2.97 -22.24 -0.99
CA GLN A 223 -3.59 -23.26 -1.85
C GLN A 223 -4.34 -24.35 -1.03
N SER A 224 -3.93 -24.58 0.22
CA SER A 224 -4.61 -25.48 1.16
C SER A 224 -6.02 -25.03 1.56
N ALA A 225 -6.33 -23.73 1.39
CA ALA A 225 -7.66 -23.19 1.65
C ALA A 225 -8.58 -23.27 0.42
N TYR A 226 -8.05 -23.53 -0.77
CA TYR A 226 -8.84 -23.59 -1.99
C TYR A 226 -9.59 -24.92 -2.09
N ASP A 227 -10.91 -24.85 -2.21
CA ASP A 227 -11.75 -26.01 -2.47
C ASP A 227 -12.91 -25.64 -3.41
N PRO A 228 -12.80 -25.96 -4.71
CA PRO A 228 -13.82 -25.63 -5.70
C PRO A 228 -15.13 -26.41 -5.51
N THR A 229 -15.11 -27.52 -4.76
CA THR A 229 -16.31 -28.34 -4.51
C THR A 229 -17.30 -27.69 -3.54
N LEU A 230 -16.87 -26.65 -2.84
CA LEU A 230 -17.70 -25.85 -1.95
C LEU A 230 -18.76 -25.02 -2.68
N ILE A 231 -18.65 -24.85 -4.00
CA ILE A 231 -19.61 -24.06 -4.78
C ILE A 231 -20.45 -24.97 -5.66
N ASP A 232 -21.74 -25.07 -5.34
CA ASP A 232 -22.72 -25.72 -6.20
C ASP A 232 -23.11 -24.81 -7.37
N ARG A 233 -22.40 -24.95 -8.49
CA ARG A 233 -22.64 -24.18 -9.72
C ARG A 233 -24.01 -24.39 -10.35
N SER A 234 -24.78 -25.41 -9.93
CA SER A 234 -26.13 -25.66 -10.45
C SER A 234 -27.18 -24.71 -9.84
N LYS A 235 -26.90 -24.12 -8.68
CA LYS A 235 -27.81 -23.22 -7.97
C LYS A 235 -27.72 -21.77 -8.43
N PRO A 236 -28.73 -20.93 -8.20
CA PRO A 236 -28.64 -19.49 -8.37
C PRO A 236 -27.50 -18.86 -7.53
N VAL A 237 -26.91 -17.77 -8.02
CA VAL A 237 -25.76 -17.10 -7.36
C VAL A 237 -26.04 -16.69 -5.92
N GLY A 238 -27.27 -16.24 -5.62
CA GLY A 238 -27.67 -15.89 -4.26
C GLY A 238 -27.67 -17.08 -3.31
N GLU A 239 -28.17 -18.24 -3.77
CA GLU A 239 -28.17 -19.48 -3.00
C GLU A 239 -26.76 -20.05 -2.82
N GLN A 240 -25.90 -19.93 -3.84
CA GLN A 240 -24.48 -20.29 -3.73
C GLN A 240 -23.80 -19.50 -2.61
N LEU A 241 -23.98 -18.17 -2.61
CA LEU A 241 -23.41 -17.29 -1.60
C LEU A 241 -23.97 -17.59 -0.21
N GLN A 242 -25.29 -17.74 -0.09
CA GLN A 242 -25.93 -18.04 1.19
C GLN A 242 -25.40 -19.37 1.77
N SER A 243 -25.36 -20.43 0.96
CA SER A 243 -24.82 -21.72 1.38
C SER A 243 -23.34 -21.63 1.77
N ALA A 244 -22.54 -20.83 1.07
CA ALA A 244 -21.13 -20.65 1.38
C ALA A 244 -20.93 -19.90 2.72
N LEU A 245 -21.79 -18.93 3.03
CA LEU A 245 -21.76 -18.22 4.31
C LEU A 245 -22.20 -19.11 5.47
N GLU A 246 -23.29 -19.87 5.29
CA GLU A 246 -23.83 -20.79 6.31
C GLU A 246 -22.85 -21.90 6.70
N THR A 247 -22.06 -22.38 5.72
CA THR A 247 -21.05 -23.43 5.93
C THR A 247 -19.68 -22.90 6.35
N GLY A 248 -19.51 -21.57 6.43
CA GLY A 248 -18.21 -20.94 6.68
C GLY A 248 -17.19 -21.14 5.55
N ALA A 249 -17.65 -21.50 4.35
CA ALA A 249 -16.85 -21.56 3.14
C ALA A 249 -16.55 -20.16 2.55
N ALA A 250 -17.33 -19.15 2.94
CA ALA A 250 -17.08 -17.74 2.64
C ALA A 250 -17.12 -16.89 3.91
N ALA A 251 -16.38 -15.79 3.89
CA ALA A 251 -16.50 -14.71 4.86
C ALA A 251 -17.12 -13.49 4.17
N SER A 252 -17.88 -12.67 4.91
CA SER A 252 -18.49 -11.44 4.40
C SER A 252 -18.36 -10.29 5.36
N VAL A 253 -18.18 -9.08 4.83
CA VAL A 253 -18.12 -7.82 5.57
C VAL A 253 -18.70 -6.68 4.74
N TYR A 254 -19.14 -5.60 5.39
CA TYR A 254 -19.56 -4.39 4.68
C TYR A 254 -18.38 -3.43 4.52
N VAL A 255 -18.19 -2.93 3.30
CA VAL A 255 -17.10 -2.00 2.96
C VAL A 255 -17.62 -0.78 2.24
N GLN A 256 -16.86 0.32 2.29
CA GLN A 256 -17.14 1.49 1.46
C GLN A 256 -16.62 1.30 0.04
N LEU A 257 -17.51 1.37 -0.93
CA LEU A 257 -17.20 1.21 -2.35
C LEU A 257 -16.26 2.30 -2.86
N LYS A 258 -16.31 3.52 -2.30
CA LYS A 258 -15.36 4.60 -2.59
C LYS A 258 -13.92 4.22 -2.23
N GLN A 259 -13.70 3.57 -1.09
CA GLN A 259 -12.38 3.13 -0.65
C GLN A 259 -11.90 1.96 -1.51
N LEU A 260 -12.76 0.95 -1.73
CA LEU A 260 -12.45 -0.21 -2.57
C LEU A 260 -12.12 0.21 -4.01
N SER A 261 -12.94 1.09 -4.61
CA SER A 261 -12.70 1.67 -5.94
C SER A 261 -11.32 2.32 -5.99
N ARG A 262 -10.95 3.13 -5.00
CA ARG A 262 -9.65 3.81 -4.95
C ARG A 262 -8.48 2.82 -4.91
N VAL A 263 -8.58 1.76 -4.10
CA VAL A 263 -7.57 0.69 -4.02
C VAL A 263 -7.41 0.00 -5.37
N LEU A 264 -8.49 -0.50 -5.95
CA LEU A 264 -8.45 -1.22 -7.24
C LEU A 264 -7.89 -0.34 -8.37
N HIS A 265 -8.23 0.95 -8.42
CA HIS A 265 -7.70 1.88 -9.43
C HIS A 265 -6.23 2.26 -9.18
N SER A 266 -5.73 2.12 -7.95
CA SER A 266 -4.34 2.38 -7.62
C SER A 266 -3.43 1.20 -7.98
N THR A 267 -3.95 -0.02 -7.98
CA THR A 267 -3.26 -1.25 -8.38
C THR A 267 -2.60 -1.16 -9.76
N LEU A 268 -3.23 -0.47 -10.72
CA LEU A 268 -2.70 -0.31 -12.07
C LEU A 268 -1.39 0.49 -12.13
N LEU A 269 -1.08 1.31 -11.12
CA LEU A 269 0.14 2.12 -11.09
C LEU A 269 1.37 1.32 -10.65
N VAL A 270 1.14 0.21 -9.95
CA VAL A 270 2.21 -0.61 -9.37
C VAL A 270 2.38 -1.94 -10.10
N GLU A 271 1.43 -2.31 -10.97
CA GLU A 271 1.50 -3.50 -11.85
C GLU A 271 1.96 -4.77 -11.11
N PRO A 272 1.22 -5.20 -10.07
CA PRO A 272 1.63 -6.35 -9.28
C PRO A 272 1.43 -7.65 -10.06
N ALA A 273 2.16 -8.69 -9.66
CA ALA A 273 1.95 -10.05 -10.13
C ALA A 273 0.63 -10.64 -9.62
N GLN A 274 0.26 -10.29 -8.39
CA GLN A 274 -0.94 -10.76 -7.71
C GLN A 274 -1.58 -9.65 -6.88
N VAL A 275 -2.90 -9.71 -6.76
CA VAL A 275 -3.70 -8.79 -5.95
C VAL A 275 -4.57 -9.63 -5.03
N LEU A 276 -4.00 -9.97 -3.89
CA LEU A 276 -4.60 -10.88 -2.91
C LEU A 276 -5.58 -10.09 -2.04
N VAL A 277 -6.87 -10.40 -2.14
CA VAL A 277 -7.92 -9.79 -1.31
C VAL A 277 -8.48 -10.81 -0.35
N GLY A 278 -8.47 -10.48 0.94
CA GLY A 278 -8.93 -11.36 2.02
C GLY A 278 -9.65 -10.58 3.10
N ILE A 279 -10.47 -11.27 3.87
CA ILE A 279 -11.13 -10.73 5.06
C ILE A 279 -10.33 -11.24 6.27
N ALA A 280 -9.89 -10.33 7.13
CA ALA A 280 -9.11 -10.69 8.31
C ALA A 280 -9.93 -11.54 9.28
N GLU A 281 -9.24 -12.41 10.03
CA GLU A 281 -9.87 -13.21 11.06
C GLU A 281 -10.61 -12.31 12.07
N GLY A 282 -11.87 -12.63 12.36
CA GLY A 282 -12.76 -11.78 13.17
C GLY A 282 -13.46 -10.65 12.40
N GLY A 283 -13.22 -10.48 11.10
CA GLY A 283 -13.98 -9.58 10.23
C GLY A 283 -13.76 -8.08 10.50
N ASN A 284 -12.63 -7.71 11.09
CA ASN A 284 -12.31 -6.34 11.49
C ASN A 284 -11.83 -5.44 10.33
N TYR A 285 -11.22 -6.02 9.29
CA TYR A 285 -10.80 -5.30 8.08
C TYR A 285 -10.75 -6.21 6.85
N VAL A 286 -10.77 -5.58 5.67
CA VAL A 286 -10.40 -6.23 4.41
C VAL A 286 -8.95 -5.91 4.11
N HIS A 287 -8.16 -6.94 3.82
CA HIS A 287 -6.76 -6.80 3.44
C HIS A 287 -6.60 -6.98 1.94
N VAL A 288 -5.94 -6.03 1.28
CA VAL A 288 -5.54 -6.12 -0.13
C VAL A 288 -4.01 -6.08 -0.19
N LEU A 289 -3.39 -7.20 -0.52
CA LEU A 289 -1.94 -7.35 -0.61
C LEU A 289 -1.52 -7.46 -2.08
N HIS A 290 -0.58 -6.60 -2.48
CA HIS A 290 0.04 -6.61 -3.79
C HIS A 290 1.38 -7.34 -3.68
N VAL A 291 1.52 -8.39 -4.48
CA VAL A 291 2.74 -9.20 -4.58
C VAL A 291 3.37 -8.94 -5.94
N PHE A 292 4.70 -8.75 -5.97
CA PHE A 292 5.44 -8.37 -7.18
C PHE A 292 6.22 -9.56 -7.72
N ARG A 293 6.52 -9.56 -9.04
CA ARG A 293 7.41 -10.57 -9.64
C ARG A 293 8.86 -10.23 -9.31
N ASN A 294 9.66 -11.27 -9.10
CA ASN A 294 11.09 -11.11 -8.98
C ASN A 294 11.69 -10.71 -10.34
N PRO A 295 12.38 -9.57 -10.46
CA PRO A 295 12.96 -9.15 -11.74
C PRO A 295 14.10 -10.06 -12.21
N LEU A 296 14.68 -10.87 -11.31
CA LEU A 296 15.77 -11.81 -11.59
C LEU A 296 15.28 -13.24 -11.85
N ASN A 297 14.03 -13.54 -11.52
CA ASN A 297 13.41 -14.85 -11.70
C ASN A 297 11.95 -14.68 -12.10
N GLU A 298 11.63 -14.86 -13.38
CA GLU A 298 10.28 -14.64 -13.92
C GLU A 298 9.19 -15.49 -13.27
N ASP A 299 9.56 -16.65 -12.70
CA ASP A 299 8.65 -17.57 -11.99
C ASP A 299 8.60 -17.31 -10.47
N GLY A 300 9.45 -16.43 -9.95
CA GLY A 300 9.55 -16.13 -8.53
C GLY A 300 8.80 -14.85 -8.13
N TYR A 301 8.36 -14.80 -6.88
CA TYR A 301 7.85 -13.56 -6.27
C TYR A 301 8.99 -12.75 -5.62
N ASP A 302 8.83 -11.43 -5.60
CA ASP A 302 9.76 -10.49 -4.99
C ASP A 302 9.37 -10.24 -3.53
N ASP A 303 10.01 -10.96 -2.62
CA ASP A 303 9.82 -10.77 -1.17
C ASP A 303 10.52 -9.52 -0.64
N THR A 304 11.17 -8.73 -1.50
CA THR A 304 11.83 -7.49 -1.09
C THR A 304 10.91 -6.28 -1.19
N VAL A 305 9.73 -6.41 -1.82
CA VAL A 305 8.77 -5.32 -1.97
C VAL A 305 7.35 -5.80 -1.72
N THR A 306 6.58 -5.07 -0.92
CA THR A 306 5.16 -5.34 -0.73
C THR A 306 4.36 -4.04 -0.62
N LEU A 307 3.14 -4.03 -1.13
CA LEU A 307 2.17 -2.96 -0.92
C LEU A 307 0.87 -3.55 -0.39
N SER A 308 0.43 -3.09 0.77
CA SER A 308 -0.79 -3.56 1.41
C SER A 308 -1.74 -2.42 1.74
N PHE A 309 -3.03 -2.71 1.62
CA PHE A 309 -4.11 -1.83 2.04
C PHE A 309 -4.97 -2.56 3.07
N LYS A 310 -5.31 -1.89 4.18
CA LYS A 310 -6.35 -2.36 5.11
C LYS A 310 -7.56 -1.42 5.00
N LEU A 311 -8.69 -1.95 4.55
CA LEU A 311 -9.94 -1.20 4.46
C LEU A 311 -10.78 -1.50 5.71
N PRO A 312 -11.31 -0.45 6.37
CA PRO A 312 -12.17 -0.63 7.53
C PRO A 312 -13.50 -1.28 7.11
N VAL A 313 -14.01 -2.12 7.99
CA VAL A 313 -15.36 -2.69 7.86
C VAL A 313 -16.37 -1.73 8.49
N ARG A 314 -17.57 -1.70 7.92
CA ARG A 314 -18.73 -0.95 8.44
C ARG A 314 -19.65 -1.91 9.18
N ASP A 315 -20.30 -1.38 10.22
CA ASP A 315 -21.45 -2.06 10.82
C ASP A 315 -22.60 -2.11 9.80
N SER A 316 -23.31 -3.24 9.76
CA SER A 316 -24.43 -3.51 8.86
C SER A 316 -25.61 -2.57 9.04
#